data_AF-A0A1I0TIG0-F1
#
_entry.id   AF-A0A1I0TIG0-F1
#
_cell.length_a   1.000
_cell.length_b   1.000
_cell.length_c   1.000
_cell.angle_alpha   90.00
_cell.angle_beta   90.00
_cell.angle_gamma   90.00
#
_symmetry.space_group_name_H-M   'P 1'
#
loop_
_entity.id
_entity.type
_entity.pdbx_description
1 polymer ?
#
loop_
_entity_poly.entity_id
_entity_poly.type
_entity_poly.pdbx_seq_one_letter_code
_entity_poly.pdbx_strand_id
1 'polypeptide(L)'
;MKHLKIILLFIILIKGIKLNAQDFLLKGVVIEKGSNVRVALAAITNIRSKMGASSNDIGMFQLNARIGDTLFIRKKNLNDQKVVVKTADDLVVFLVRGSTMLAEVTVKGQTKKQEMEEIKRDLKHNGSFFAGKPPLILLNPLGGSPITFFYELFGKTPARARKFNRYYKKELSLIEVDKFFNKNLVADNTTLTGKDLDKFLLDYYPTRSMTINWSNYDAVKYIKESAKKYTDTLKHTN
;
A
#
# COMPACT_ATOMS: atom_id res chain seq x y z
N MET A 1 29.76 59.58 -46.25
CA MET A 1 29.83 60.16 -44.88
C MET A 1 28.58 59.91 -44.01
N LYS A 2 27.36 59.81 -44.57
CA LYS A 2 26.12 59.59 -43.78
C LYS A 2 26.08 58.22 -43.06
N HIS A 3 26.54 57.15 -43.72
CA HIS A 3 26.57 55.79 -43.13
C HIS A 3 27.58 55.64 -41.99
N LEU A 4 28.71 56.36 -42.03
CA LEU A 4 29.73 56.32 -40.97
C LEU A 4 29.21 56.92 -39.64
N LYS A 5 28.39 57.97 -39.73
CA LYS A 5 27.72 58.57 -38.57
C LYS A 5 26.69 57.63 -37.94
N ILE A 6 25.97 56.85 -38.76
CA ILE A 6 24.98 55.86 -38.29
C ILE A 6 25.68 54.70 -37.57
N ILE A 7 26.82 54.23 -38.09
CA ILE A 7 27.62 53.18 -37.45
C ILE A 7 28.19 53.65 -36.10
N LEU A 8 28.67 54.90 -36.04
CA LEU A 8 29.19 55.47 -34.80
C LEU A 8 28.08 55.65 -33.73
N LEU A 9 26.87 56.04 -34.16
CA LEU A 9 25.69 56.13 -33.29
C LEU A 9 25.27 54.76 -32.74
N PHE A 10 25.35 53.72 -33.56
CA PHE A 10 25.03 52.35 -33.16
C PHE A 10 26.02 51.80 -32.13
N ILE A 11 27.31 52.10 -32.28
CA ILE A 11 28.37 51.71 -31.33
C ILE A 11 28.21 52.39 -29.96
N ILE A 12 27.74 53.64 -29.93
CA ILE A 12 27.46 54.37 -28.68
C ILE A 12 26.22 53.79 -27.98
N LEU A 13 25.19 53.39 -28.75
CA LEU A 13 23.96 52.82 -28.21
C LEU A 13 24.19 51.46 -27.52
N ILE A 14 25.12 50.64 -28.04
CA ILE A 14 25.45 49.32 -27.46
C ILE A 14 26.23 49.45 -26.14
N LYS A 15 27.00 50.53 -25.94
CA LYS A 15 27.75 50.74 -24.68
C LYS A 15 26.86 51.13 -23.48
N GLY A 16 25.61 51.50 -23.71
CA GLY A 16 24.65 51.90 -22.65
C GLY A 16 23.94 50.75 -21.94
N ILE A 17 24.04 49.52 -22.43
CA ILE A 17 23.31 48.38 -21.87
C ILE A 17 24.11 47.77 -20.70
N LYS A 18 24.04 48.39 -19.52
CA LYS A 18 24.48 47.74 -18.28
C LYS A 18 23.42 46.72 -17.83
N LEU A 19 23.56 45.47 -18.27
CA LEU A 19 22.83 44.34 -17.70
C LEU A 19 23.39 44.05 -16.31
N ASN A 20 22.73 44.53 -15.25
CA ASN A 20 23.04 44.16 -13.87
C ASN A 20 22.54 42.74 -13.59
N ALA A 21 23.30 41.74 -14.04
CA ALA A 21 23.06 40.32 -13.79
C ALA A 21 24.26 39.67 -13.06
N GLN A 22 24.83 40.37 -12.07
CA GLN A 22 25.92 39.84 -11.26
C GLN A 22 25.37 38.81 -10.27
N ASP A 23 25.98 37.63 -10.24
CA ASP A 23 25.76 36.66 -9.16
C ASP A 23 26.32 37.24 -7.85
N PHE A 24 25.58 37.10 -6.77
CA PHE A 24 26.05 37.45 -5.43
C PHE A 24 25.78 36.29 -4.47
N LEU A 25 26.53 36.27 -3.37
CA LEU A 25 26.34 35.28 -2.30
C LEU A 25 25.14 35.68 -1.45
N LEU A 26 23.98 35.09 -1.74
CA LEU A 26 22.76 35.30 -0.95
C LEU A 26 22.86 34.52 0.35
N LYS A 27 22.62 35.20 1.47
CA LYS A 27 22.50 34.61 2.80
C LYS A 27 21.02 34.55 3.20
N GLY A 28 20.66 33.56 3.99
CA GLY A 28 19.29 33.48 4.48
C GLY A 28 19.10 32.47 5.60
N VAL A 29 17.90 32.45 6.15
CA VAL A 29 17.48 31.55 7.23
C VAL A 29 16.16 30.87 6.88
N VAL A 30 16.06 29.58 7.19
CA VAL A 30 14.83 28.79 7.02
C VAL A 30 14.18 28.59 8.38
N ILE A 31 12.89 28.94 8.49
CA ILE A 31 12.11 28.90 9.73
C ILE A 31 10.81 28.12 9.50
N GLU A 32 10.41 27.32 10.47
CA GLU A 32 9.12 26.65 10.47
C GLU A 32 8.00 27.67 10.83
N LYS A 33 7.03 27.82 9.93
CA LYS A 33 5.89 28.73 10.09
C LYS A 33 5.02 28.27 11.25
N GLY A 34 4.88 29.11 12.28
CA GLY A 34 4.02 28.86 13.44
C GLY A 34 4.74 28.38 14.70
N SER A 35 5.98 27.91 14.61
CA SER A 35 6.75 27.45 15.79
C SER A 35 8.06 28.22 16.01
N ASN A 36 8.44 29.14 15.12
CA ASN A 36 9.69 29.92 15.15
C ASN A 36 10.96 29.04 15.25
N VAL A 37 10.83 27.74 14.97
CA VAL A 37 11.93 26.78 14.99
C VAL A 37 12.75 26.97 13.72
N ARG A 38 14.07 27.12 13.87
CA ARG A 38 14.99 27.18 12.73
C ARG A 38 15.16 25.78 12.12
N VAL A 39 15.11 25.70 10.79
CA VAL A 39 15.10 24.43 10.07
C VAL A 39 16.49 24.10 9.57
N ALA A 40 17.17 23.17 10.23
CA ALA A 40 18.44 22.61 9.77
C ALA A 40 18.26 21.64 8.60
N LEU A 41 19.30 21.45 7.79
CA LEU A 41 19.35 20.51 6.66
C LEU A 41 18.14 20.62 5.72
N ALA A 42 17.64 21.83 5.49
CA ALA A 42 16.74 22.12 4.38
C ALA A 42 17.58 22.19 3.10
N ALA A 43 17.10 21.62 2.01
CA ALA A 43 17.76 21.70 0.71
C ALA A 43 17.26 22.93 -0.04
N ILE A 44 18.15 23.83 -0.43
CA ILE A 44 17.88 25.04 -1.20
C ILE A 44 18.50 24.84 -2.58
N THR A 45 17.72 24.98 -3.64
CA THR A 45 18.20 24.85 -5.01
C THR A 45 17.79 26.04 -5.84
N ASN A 46 18.73 26.70 -6.49
CA ASN A 46 18.42 27.73 -7.47
C ASN A 46 17.94 27.05 -8.76
N ILE A 47 16.72 27.35 -9.20
CA ILE A 47 16.10 26.69 -10.35
C ILE A 47 16.84 27.01 -11.65
N ARG A 48 17.40 28.22 -11.78
CA ARG A 48 18.12 28.67 -12.98
C ARG A 48 19.50 28.02 -13.06
N SER A 49 20.33 28.18 -12.03
CA SER A 49 21.73 27.72 -12.06
C SER A 49 21.89 26.23 -11.71
N LYS A 50 20.84 25.58 -11.19
CA LYS A 50 20.86 24.22 -10.63
C LYS A 50 21.82 24.03 -9.45
N MET A 51 22.44 25.10 -8.96
CA MET A 51 23.29 25.05 -7.78
C MET A 51 22.44 24.87 -6.52
N GLY A 52 22.91 24.00 -5.64
CA GLY A 52 22.26 23.68 -4.38
C GLY A 52 23.13 24.00 -3.17
N ALA A 53 22.47 24.33 -2.06
CA ALA A 53 23.06 24.45 -0.73
C ALA A 53 22.11 23.82 0.29
N SER A 54 22.61 23.56 1.49
CA SER A 54 21.80 23.10 2.62
C SER A 54 21.89 24.09 3.77
N SER A 55 20.81 24.23 4.55
CA SER A 55 20.88 25.00 5.79
C SER A 55 21.67 24.25 6.88
N ASN A 56 22.41 25.00 7.70
CA ASN A 56 23.18 24.48 8.83
C ASN A 56 22.30 24.24 10.08
N ASP A 57 22.91 23.83 11.20
CA ASP A 57 22.20 23.52 12.46
C ASP A 57 21.42 24.70 13.05
N ILE A 58 21.80 25.93 12.70
CA ILE A 58 21.10 27.16 13.10
C ILE A 58 20.20 27.72 11.98
N GLY A 59 19.86 26.89 11.00
CA GLY A 59 18.92 27.16 9.92
C GLY A 59 19.39 28.15 8.86
N MET A 60 20.67 28.58 8.89
CA MET A 60 21.23 29.52 7.93
C MET A 60 21.75 28.81 6.69
N PHE A 61 21.62 29.44 5.52
CA PHE A 61 22.17 28.96 4.26
C PHE A 61 22.88 30.08 3.52
N GLN A 62 23.78 29.71 2.61
CA GLN A 62 24.44 30.63 1.69
C GLN A 62 24.46 30.00 0.29
N LEU A 63 24.09 30.76 -0.73
CA LEU A 63 24.02 30.26 -2.11
C LEU A 63 24.24 31.40 -3.11
N ASN A 64 24.98 31.15 -4.19
CA ASN A 64 25.12 32.11 -5.27
C ASN A 64 23.80 32.24 -6.07
N ALA A 65 23.26 33.46 -6.14
CA ALA A 65 22.02 33.77 -6.82
C ALA A 65 22.06 35.15 -7.50
N ARG A 66 21.12 35.39 -8.42
CA ARG A 66 20.86 36.72 -9.02
C ARG A 66 19.51 37.23 -8.58
N ILE A 67 19.35 38.55 -8.61
CA ILE A 67 18.04 39.17 -8.47
C ILE A 67 17.14 38.66 -9.62
N GLY A 68 15.95 38.18 -9.26
CA GLY A 68 15.01 37.53 -10.17
C GLY A 68 15.08 35.99 -10.19
N ASP A 69 16.10 35.38 -9.58
CA ASP A 69 16.17 33.91 -9.49
C ASP A 69 15.10 33.35 -8.57
N THR A 70 14.65 32.14 -8.87
CA THR A 70 13.74 31.40 -7.99
C THR A 70 14.50 30.30 -7.26
N LEU A 71 14.44 30.34 -5.94
CA LEU A 71 14.92 29.30 -5.05
C LEU A 71 13.80 28.31 -4.78
N PHE A 72 14.15 27.02 -4.81
CA PHE A 72 13.28 25.92 -4.44
C PHE A 72 13.81 25.30 -3.15
N ILE A 73 13.00 25.36 -2.09
CA ILE A 73 13.37 24.93 -0.75
C ILE A 73 12.55 23.70 -0.40
N ARG A 74 13.23 22.64 0.05
CA ARG A 74 12.62 21.37 0.43
C ARG A 74 13.16 20.86 1.75
N LYS A 75 12.29 20.25 2.54
CA LYS A 75 12.66 19.55 3.78
C LYS A 75 11.65 18.44 4.04
N LYS A 76 12.13 17.29 4.50
CA LYS A 76 11.26 16.17 4.90
C LYS A 76 10.21 16.64 5.92
N ASN A 77 8.95 16.23 5.74
CA ASN A 77 7.80 16.57 6.58
C ASN A 77 7.42 18.06 6.60
N LEU A 78 7.98 18.88 5.70
CA LEU A 78 7.56 20.26 5.45
C LEU A 78 7.09 20.37 4.00
N ASN A 79 6.19 21.32 3.73
CA ASN A 79 5.76 21.61 2.37
C ASN A 79 6.89 22.33 1.61
N ASP A 80 7.12 21.89 0.37
CA ASP A 80 8.06 22.53 -0.54
C ASP A 80 7.65 23.97 -0.84
N GLN A 81 8.62 24.88 -0.88
CA GLN A 81 8.39 26.31 -1.10
C GLN A 81 9.25 26.82 -2.25
N LYS A 82 8.68 27.72 -3.07
CA LYS A 82 9.41 28.51 -4.06
C LYS A 82 9.45 29.97 -3.61
N VAL A 83 10.63 30.60 -3.70
CA VAL A 83 10.85 31.98 -3.30
C VAL A 83 11.67 32.70 -4.37
N VAL A 84 11.22 33.88 -4.79
CA VAL A 84 11.93 34.73 -5.74
C VAL A 84 12.90 35.64 -4.99
N VAL A 85 14.15 35.71 -5.43
CA VAL A 85 15.17 36.61 -4.90
C VAL A 85 14.89 38.02 -5.42
N LYS A 86 14.45 38.92 -4.54
CA LYS A 86 14.08 40.30 -4.91
C LYS A 86 15.21 41.30 -4.70
N THR A 87 15.99 41.14 -3.64
CA THR A 87 17.10 42.03 -3.27
C THR A 87 18.33 41.20 -2.92
N ALA A 88 19.46 41.87 -2.67
CA ALA A 88 20.69 41.24 -2.20
C ALA A 88 20.77 41.09 -0.67
N ASP A 89 19.70 41.45 0.04
CA ASP A 89 19.62 41.39 1.50
C ASP A 89 19.37 39.95 1.99
N ASP A 90 19.54 39.75 3.30
CA ASP A 90 19.31 38.46 3.94
C ASP A 90 17.85 37.99 3.77
N LEU A 91 17.69 36.76 3.29
CA LEU A 91 16.39 36.18 2.97
C LEU A 91 15.85 35.31 4.12
N VAL A 92 14.63 35.60 4.58
CA VAL A 92 13.90 34.75 5.53
C VAL A 92 12.89 33.88 4.78
N VAL A 93 12.99 32.56 4.91
CA VAL A 93 12.08 31.60 4.27
C VAL A 93 11.26 30.86 5.32
N PHE A 94 9.94 30.91 5.20
CA PHE A 94 9.03 30.18 6.07
C PHE A 94 8.53 28.89 5.39
N LEU A 95 8.74 27.75 6.03
CA LEU A 95 8.22 26.45 5.60
C LEU A 95 7.04 26.05 6.48
N VAL A 96 5.97 25.55 5.86
CA VAL A 96 4.79 25.06 6.56
C VAL A 96 4.95 23.58 6.87
N ARG A 97 4.54 23.12 8.05
CA ARG A 97 4.49 21.67 8.34
C ARG A 97 3.61 20.97 7.32
N GLY A 98 4.21 19.98 6.65
CA GLY A 98 3.48 19.10 5.76
C GLY A 98 2.67 18.14 6.61
N SER A 99 1.35 18.28 6.58
CA SER A 99 0.44 17.27 7.13
C SER A 99 0.43 16.08 6.17
N THR A 100 1.43 15.21 6.23
CA THR A 100 1.31 13.86 5.69
C THR A 100 0.62 12.98 6.74
N MET A 101 -0.65 13.28 7.03
CA MET A 101 -1.52 12.22 7.53
C MET A 101 -1.78 11.30 6.34
N LEU A 102 -0.99 10.22 6.21
CA LEU A 102 -1.45 9.07 5.45
C LEU A 102 -2.76 8.64 6.11
N ALA A 103 -3.85 8.58 5.35
CA ALA A 103 -5.08 7.98 5.85
C ALA A 103 -4.70 6.62 6.42
N GLU A 104 -4.97 6.42 7.71
CA GLU A 104 -4.79 5.12 8.34
C GLU A 104 -5.56 4.11 7.50
N VAL A 105 -4.85 3.26 6.78
CA VAL A 105 -5.46 2.09 6.16
C VAL A 105 -5.77 1.20 7.35
N THR A 106 -6.98 1.31 7.88
CA THR A 106 -7.47 0.36 8.86
C THR A 106 -7.47 -1.00 8.15
N VAL A 107 -6.39 -1.76 8.32
CA VAL A 107 -6.36 -3.19 8.00
C VAL A 107 -7.27 -3.85 9.01
N LYS A 108 -8.58 -3.76 8.79
CA LYS A 108 -9.52 -4.67 9.44
C LYS A 108 -9.05 -6.05 8.98
N GLY A 109 -8.52 -6.86 9.89
CA GLY A 109 -8.08 -8.22 9.57
C GLY A 109 -9.21 -8.89 8.80
N GLN A 110 -9.01 -9.07 7.49
CA GLN A 110 -10.02 -9.75 6.69
C GLN A 110 -10.01 -11.20 7.16
N THR A 111 -11.18 -11.72 7.48
CA THR A 111 -11.28 -13.17 7.70
C THR A 111 -10.90 -13.88 6.40
N LYS A 112 -10.27 -15.06 6.48
CA LYS A 112 -9.95 -15.89 5.32
C LYS A 112 -11.14 -16.05 4.36
N LYS A 113 -12.36 -16.14 4.89
CA LYS A 113 -13.60 -16.16 4.09
C LYS A 113 -13.82 -14.88 3.29
N GLN A 114 -13.59 -13.71 3.88
CA GLN A 114 -13.74 -12.42 3.19
C GLN A 114 -12.74 -12.26 2.05
N GLU A 115 -11.47 -12.62 2.27
CA GLU A 115 -10.42 -12.61 1.23
C GLU A 115 -10.83 -13.51 0.05
N MET A 116 -11.33 -14.71 0.34
CA MET A 116 -11.79 -15.63 -0.70
C MET A 116 -13.01 -15.11 -1.46
N GLU A 117 -13.94 -14.45 -0.79
CA GLU A 117 -15.08 -13.80 -1.46
C GLU A 117 -14.62 -12.62 -2.35
N GLU A 118 -13.53 -11.94 -1.99
CA GLU A 118 -12.92 -10.91 -2.84
C GLU A 118 -12.32 -11.49 -4.11
N ILE A 119 -11.54 -12.57 -4.02
CA ILE A 119 -11.01 -13.29 -5.18
C ILE A 119 -12.15 -13.79 -6.09
N LYS A 120 -13.24 -14.29 -5.49
CA LYS A 120 -14.43 -14.72 -6.24
C LYS A 120 -15.08 -13.57 -7.00
N ARG A 121 -15.16 -12.38 -6.40
CA ARG A 121 -15.68 -11.17 -7.05
C ARG A 121 -14.78 -10.72 -8.20
N ASP A 122 -13.46 -10.73 -8.00
CA ASP A 122 -12.49 -10.39 -9.05
C ASP A 122 -12.60 -11.35 -10.25
N LEU A 123 -12.69 -12.66 -10.02
CA LEU A 123 -12.90 -13.65 -11.08
C LEU A 123 -14.20 -13.41 -11.88
N LYS A 124 -15.26 -12.97 -11.19
CA LYS A 124 -16.53 -12.61 -11.82
C LYS A 124 -16.39 -11.33 -12.65
N HIS A 125 -15.73 -10.31 -12.12
CA HIS A 125 -15.44 -9.07 -12.84
C HIS A 125 -14.59 -9.32 -14.10
N ASN A 126 -13.67 -10.29 -14.02
CA ASN A 126 -12.80 -10.70 -15.13
C ASN A 126 -13.48 -11.65 -16.13
N GLY A 127 -14.80 -11.83 -16.04
CA GLY A 127 -15.63 -12.51 -17.04
C GLY A 127 -16.05 -13.94 -16.70
N SER A 128 -15.72 -14.48 -15.52
CA SER A 128 -16.22 -15.80 -15.11
C SER A 128 -17.42 -15.69 -14.16
N PHE A 129 -18.60 -15.59 -14.75
CA PHE A 129 -19.88 -15.44 -14.06
C PHE A 129 -20.37 -16.76 -13.43
N PHE A 130 -20.09 -17.88 -14.08
CA PHE A 130 -20.57 -19.21 -13.68
C PHE A 130 -19.44 -20.12 -13.20
N ALA A 131 -18.25 -19.58 -13.04
CA ALA A 131 -17.05 -20.32 -12.65
C ALA A 131 -16.87 -21.60 -13.47
N GLY A 132 -17.04 -21.49 -14.79
CA GLY A 132 -16.94 -22.57 -15.76
C GLY A 132 -17.98 -23.68 -15.65
N LYS A 133 -19.12 -23.40 -15.01
CA LYS A 133 -20.29 -24.29 -14.96
C LYS A 133 -21.54 -23.54 -15.45
N PRO A 134 -21.58 -23.16 -16.74
CA PRO A 134 -22.69 -22.39 -17.29
C PRO A 134 -23.99 -23.24 -17.29
N PRO A 135 -25.14 -22.65 -16.94
CA PRO A 135 -26.41 -23.36 -16.99
C PRO A 135 -26.86 -23.57 -18.45
N LEU A 136 -27.54 -24.69 -18.71
CA LEU A 136 -28.01 -25.07 -20.06
C LEU A 136 -28.97 -24.05 -20.68
N ILE A 137 -29.69 -23.26 -19.85
CA ILE A 137 -30.59 -22.19 -20.31
C ILE A 137 -29.88 -21.14 -21.19
N LEU A 138 -28.56 -20.97 -21.05
CA LEU A 138 -27.79 -20.06 -21.90
C LEU A 138 -27.75 -20.51 -23.36
N LEU A 139 -28.06 -21.76 -23.68
CA LEU A 139 -28.14 -22.25 -25.06
C LEU A 139 -29.48 -21.92 -25.75
N ASN A 140 -30.46 -21.38 -25.03
CA ASN A 140 -31.77 -21.04 -25.60
C ASN A 140 -31.60 -19.93 -26.67
N PRO A 141 -32.05 -20.13 -27.93
CA PRO A 141 -31.99 -19.09 -28.97
C PRO A 141 -32.92 -17.91 -28.68
N LEU A 142 -33.97 -18.10 -27.86
CA LEU A 142 -34.96 -17.07 -27.51
C LEU A 142 -34.56 -16.30 -26.24
N GLY A 143 -33.29 -15.88 -26.13
CA GLY A 143 -32.81 -15.02 -25.02
C GLY A 143 -31.68 -15.59 -24.17
N GLY A 144 -31.14 -16.76 -24.51
CA GLY A 144 -29.87 -17.26 -23.96
C GLY A 144 -28.66 -16.61 -24.64
N SER A 145 -27.48 -16.80 -24.05
CA SER A 145 -26.20 -16.42 -24.66
C SER A 145 -25.32 -17.66 -24.92
N PRO A 146 -25.46 -18.31 -26.08
CA PRO A 146 -24.67 -19.50 -26.42
C PRO A 146 -23.17 -19.23 -26.42
N ILE A 147 -22.76 -18.03 -26.86
CA ILE A 147 -21.35 -17.59 -26.84
C ILE A 147 -20.82 -17.59 -25.40
N THR A 148 -21.58 -17.04 -24.45
CA THR A 148 -21.20 -17.05 -23.03
C THR A 148 -21.12 -18.46 -22.48
N PHE A 149 -22.04 -19.35 -22.88
CA PHE A 149 -22.00 -20.76 -22.50
C PHE A 149 -20.68 -21.42 -22.92
N PHE A 150 -20.28 -21.30 -24.19
CA PHE A 150 -19.03 -21.88 -24.67
C PHE A 150 -17.80 -21.19 -24.08
N TYR A 151 -17.84 -19.87 -23.90
CA TYR A 151 -16.77 -19.13 -23.21
C TYR A 151 -16.55 -19.66 -21.79
N GLU A 152 -17.61 -19.91 -21.02
CA GLU A 152 -17.49 -20.47 -19.67
C GLU A 152 -16.91 -21.89 -19.66
N LEU A 153 -17.22 -22.72 -20.67
CA LEU A 153 -16.65 -24.07 -20.75
C LEU A 153 -15.15 -24.05 -21.07
N PHE A 154 -14.74 -23.26 -22.07
CA PHE A 154 -13.40 -23.34 -22.67
C PHE A 154 -12.48 -22.16 -22.32
N GLY A 155 -13.00 -21.11 -21.72
CA GLY A 155 -12.25 -19.90 -21.41
C GLY A 155 -11.20 -20.11 -20.32
N LYS A 156 -10.08 -19.37 -20.44
CA LYS A 156 -8.98 -19.39 -19.45
C LYS A 156 -9.40 -18.85 -18.08
N THR A 157 -10.15 -17.74 -18.04
CA THR A 157 -10.66 -17.18 -16.78
C THR A 157 -11.65 -18.12 -16.09
N PRO A 158 -12.66 -18.68 -16.78
CA PRO A 158 -13.49 -19.76 -16.26
C PRO A 158 -12.75 -21.00 -15.75
N ALA A 159 -11.67 -21.42 -16.44
CA ALA A 159 -10.83 -22.52 -15.97
C ALA A 159 -10.15 -22.21 -14.62
N ARG A 160 -9.63 -20.99 -14.45
CA ARG A 160 -9.08 -20.51 -13.16
C ARG A 160 -10.16 -20.46 -12.10
N ALA A 161 -11.34 -19.93 -12.42
CA ALA A 161 -12.46 -19.85 -11.51
C ALA A 161 -12.96 -21.23 -11.05
N ARG A 162 -12.95 -22.25 -11.93
CA ARG A 162 -13.22 -23.66 -11.56
C ARG A 162 -12.23 -24.16 -10.51
N LYS A 163 -10.93 -23.95 -10.73
CA LYS A 163 -9.87 -24.38 -9.79
C LYS A 163 -10.02 -23.65 -8.46
N PHE A 164 -10.21 -22.33 -8.50
CA PHE A 164 -10.45 -21.51 -7.33
C PHE A 164 -11.68 -21.98 -6.55
N ASN A 165 -12.82 -22.21 -7.21
CA ASN A 165 -14.03 -22.66 -6.53
C ASN A 165 -13.89 -24.03 -5.85
N ARG A 166 -13.08 -24.96 -6.41
CA ARG A 166 -12.77 -26.23 -5.72
C ARG A 166 -11.98 -25.99 -4.44
N TYR A 167 -10.95 -25.14 -4.53
CA TYR A 167 -10.16 -24.73 -3.36
C TYR A 167 -11.03 -24.01 -2.32
N TYR A 168 -11.86 -23.05 -2.76
CA TYR A 168 -12.81 -22.31 -1.94
C TYR A 168 -13.75 -23.21 -1.14
N LYS A 169 -14.39 -24.17 -1.80
CA LYS A 169 -15.28 -25.13 -1.12
C LYS A 169 -14.55 -25.99 -0.10
N LYS A 170 -13.32 -26.42 -0.41
CA LYS A 170 -12.48 -27.19 0.51
C LYS A 170 -12.14 -26.34 1.75
N GLU A 171 -11.66 -25.13 1.57
CA GLU A 171 -11.30 -24.24 2.69
C GLU A 171 -12.51 -23.89 3.55
N LEU A 172 -13.66 -23.56 2.95
CA LEU A 172 -14.89 -23.33 3.71
C LEU A 172 -15.26 -24.53 4.57
N SER A 173 -15.13 -25.76 4.04
CA SER A 173 -15.41 -26.96 4.83
C SER A 173 -14.44 -27.15 6.00
N LEU A 174 -13.17 -26.78 5.83
CA LEU A 174 -12.20 -26.84 6.92
C LEU A 174 -12.52 -25.79 7.98
N ILE A 175 -12.85 -24.56 7.58
CA ILE A 175 -13.28 -23.50 8.50
C ILE A 175 -14.54 -23.90 9.28
N GLU A 176 -15.48 -24.61 8.64
CA GLU A 176 -16.67 -25.16 9.32
C GLU A 176 -16.28 -26.19 10.39
N VAL A 177 -15.33 -27.07 10.10
CA VAL A 177 -14.83 -28.07 11.05
C VAL A 177 -14.04 -27.40 12.18
N ASP A 178 -13.17 -26.43 11.87
CA ASP A 178 -12.34 -25.71 12.84
C ASP A 178 -13.16 -25.01 13.92
N LYS A 179 -14.41 -24.63 13.64
CA LYS A 179 -15.33 -24.09 14.66
C LYS A 179 -15.57 -25.08 15.81
N PHE A 180 -15.59 -26.37 15.50
CA PHE A 180 -15.88 -27.45 16.44
C PHE A 180 -14.61 -28.18 16.89
N PHE A 181 -13.50 -28.05 16.16
CA PHE A 181 -12.27 -28.74 16.47
C PHE A 181 -11.07 -27.86 16.10
N ASN A 182 -10.66 -27.00 17.04
CA ASN A 182 -9.47 -26.17 16.92
C ASN A 182 -8.58 -26.32 18.15
N LYS A 183 -7.34 -25.84 18.02
CA LYS A 183 -6.31 -25.93 19.06
C LYS A 183 -6.76 -25.41 20.41
N ASN A 184 -7.43 -24.27 20.46
CA ASN A 184 -7.87 -23.65 21.71
C ASN A 184 -8.95 -24.51 22.38
N LEU A 185 -10.00 -24.87 21.63
CA LEU A 185 -11.10 -25.68 22.16
C LEU A 185 -10.62 -27.06 22.65
N VAL A 186 -9.67 -27.67 21.93
CA VAL A 186 -9.07 -28.94 22.35
C VAL A 186 -8.22 -28.77 23.60
N ALA A 187 -7.37 -27.73 23.66
CA ALA A 187 -6.56 -27.45 24.84
C ALA A 187 -7.42 -27.17 26.08
N ASP A 188 -8.52 -26.42 25.94
CA ASP A 188 -9.41 -26.08 27.04
C ASP A 188 -10.18 -27.30 27.59
N ASN A 189 -10.36 -28.34 26.78
CA ASN A 189 -11.15 -29.53 27.12
C ASN A 189 -10.33 -30.80 27.35
N THR A 190 -9.00 -30.70 27.28
CA THR A 190 -8.08 -31.83 27.44
C THR A 190 -6.86 -31.42 28.25
N THR A 191 -6.03 -32.39 28.64
CA THR A 191 -4.73 -32.12 29.30
C THR A 191 -3.57 -32.09 28.32
N LEU A 192 -3.84 -32.18 27.01
CA LEU A 192 -2.82 -32.28 25.96
C LEU A 192 -2.16 -30.93 25.75
N THR A 193 -0.83 -30.92 25.67
CA THR A 193 -0.04 -29.70 25.43
C THR A 193 1.12 -29.97 24.47
N GLY A 194 1.70 -28.91 23.92
CA GLY A 194 2.88 -28.99 23.06
C GLY A 194 2.71 -29.97 21.87
N LYS A 195 3.69 -30.87 21.72
CA LYS A 195 3.75 -31.82 20.60
C LYS A 195 2.59 -32.81 20.59
N ASP A 196 2.12 -33.24 21.77
CA ASP A 196 1.03 -34.21 21.89
C ASP A 196 -0.30 -33.60 21.45
N LEU A 197 -0.51 -32.32 21.78
CA LEU A 197 -1.67 -31.56 21.29
C LEU A 197 -1.64 -31.42 19.76
N ASP A 198 -0.49 -31.02 19.19
CA ASP A 198 -0.37 -30.83 17.74
C ASP A 198 -0.55 -32.16 16.99
N LYS A 199 -0.03 -33.26 17.53
CA LYS A 199 -0.23 -34.60 16.97
C LYS A 199 -1.68 -35.07 17.08
N PHE A 200 -2.32 -34.87 18.22
CA PHE A 200 -3.74 -35.20 18.41
C PHE A 200 -4.63 -34.42 17.43
N LEU A 201 -4.35 -33.14 17.21
CA LEU A 201 -5.10 -32.32 16.25
C LEU A 201 -5.01 -32.86 14.82
N LEU A 202 -3.90 -33.49 14.44
CA LEU A 202 -3.72 -34.10 13.12
C LEU A 202 -4.39 -35.48 13.05
N ASP A 203 -4.15 -36.34 14.05
CA ASP A 203 -4.58 -37.73 14.04
C ASP A 203 -6.10 -37.90 14.25
N TYR A 204 -6.73 -36.98 15.01
CA TYR A 204 -8.15 -37.02 15.36
C TYR A 204 -8.96 -35.88 14.75
N TYR A 205 -8.46 -35.24 13.69
CA TYR A 205 -9.20 -34.19 12.99
C TYR A 205 -10.51 -34.75 12.41
N PRO A 206 -11.69 -34.24 12.81
CA PRO A 206 -12.95 -34.80 12.35
C PRO A 206 -13.22 -34.44 10.88
N THR A 207 -13.87 -35.37 10.17
CA THR A 207 -14.26 -35.11 8.78
C THR A 207 -15.46 -34.17 8.73
N ARG A 208 -15.59 -33.41 7.63
CA ARG A 208 -16.72 -32.51 7.42
C ARG A 208 -18.06 -33.21 7.69
N SER A 209 -18.26 -34.41 7.15
CA SER A 209 -19.49 -35.19 7.30
C SER A 209 -19.88 -35.50 8.74
N MET A 210 -18.91 -35.68 9.63
CA MET A 210 -19.17 -35.88 11.05
C MET A 210 -19.75 -34.60 11.66
N THR A 211 -19.16 -33.45 11.31
CA THR A 211 -19.47 -32.14 11.91
C THR A 211 -20.74 -31.46 11.41
N ILE A 212 -21.36 -31.94 10.31
CA ILE A 212 -22.50 -31.23 9.65
C ILE A 212 -23.64 -30.94 10.63
N ASN A 213 -23.89 -31.84 11.58
CA ASN A 213 -25.01 -31.76 12.52
C ASN A 213 -24.54 -31.57 13.98
N TRP A 214 -23.27 -31.20 14.20
CA TRP A 214 -22.75 -31.04 15.56
C TRP A 214 -23.26 -29.76 16.21
N SER A 215 -23.63 -29.89 17.48
CA SER A 215 -23.68 -28.78 18.42
C SER A 215 -22.31 -28.59 19.10
N ASN A 216 -22.15 -27.49 19.84
CA ASN A 216 -20.96 -27.27 20.67
C ASN A 216 -20.77 -28.40 21.71
N TYR A 217 -21.87 -28.99 22.20
CA TYR A 217 -21.81 -30.11 23.14
C TYR A 217 -21.23 -31.36 22.47
N ASP A 218 -21.68 -31.68 21.25
CA ASP A 218 -21.19 -32.84 20.50
C ASP A 218 -19.70 -32.72 20.19
N ALA A 219 -19.25 -31.50 19.86
CA ALA A 219 -17.84 -31.20 19.66
C ALA A 219 -17.01 -31.46 20.92
N VAL A 220 -17.42 -30.92 22.07
CA VAL A 220 -16.72 -31.14 23.35
C VAL A 220 -16.73 -32.62 23.74
N LYS A 221 -17.85 -33.32 23.54
CA LYS A 221 -17.97 -34.76 23.80
C LYS A 221 -16.98 -35.54 22.94
N TYR A 222 -16.95 -35.28 21.63
CA TYR A 222 -16.02 -35.92 20.69
C TYR A 222 -14.56 -35.66 21.09
N ILE A 223 -14.21 -34.42 21.44
CA ILE A 223 -12.85 -34.05 21.89
C ILE A 223 -12.44 -34.89 23.10
N LYS A 224 -13.29 -34.98 24.14
CA LYS A 224 -12.98 -35.72 25.37
C LYS A 224 -12.84 -37.23 25.13
N GLU A 225 -13.76 -37.81 24.36
CA GLU A 225 -13.72 -39.24 24.03
C GLU A 225 -12.50 -39.60 23.18
N SER A 226 -12.17 -38.77 22.19
CA SER A 226 -11.00 -38.94 21.33
C SER A 226 -9.69 -38.75 22.09
N ALA A 227 -9.62 -37.74 22.96
CA ALA A 227 -8.44 -37.47 23.78
C ALA A 227 -8.16 -38.61 24.76
N LYS A 228 -9.20 -39.19 25.37
CA LYS A 228 -9.05 -40.39 26.20
C LYS A 228 -8.40 -41.54 25.42
N LYS A 229 -8.95 -41.85 24.24
CA LYS A 229 -8.38 -42.90 23.34
C LYS A 229 -6.92 -42.61 23.00
N TYR A 230 -6.58 -41.36 22.68
CA TYR A 230 -5.21 -40.96 22.38
C TYR A 230 -4.26 -41.12 23.57
N THR A 231 -4.67 -40.72 24.78
CA THR A 231 -3.85 -40.91 25.97
C THR A 231 -3.66 -42.38 26.34
N ASP A 232 -4.65 -43.23 26.05
CA ASP A 232 -4.55 -44.66 26.31
C ASP A 232 -3.54 -45.31 25.34
N THR A 233 -3.49 -44.92 24.07
CA THR A 233 -2.48 -45.43 23.14
C THR A 233 -1.06 -45.00 23.52
N LEU A 234 -0.87 -43.77 24.02
CA LEU A 234 0.43 -43.29 24.50
C LEU A 234 0.96 -44.14 25.69
N LYS A 235 0.08 -44.57 26.61
CA LYS A 235 0.47 -45.41 27.75
C LYS A 235 0.92 -46.82 27.36
N HIS A 236 0.53 -47.30 26.18
CA HIS A 236 0.92 -48.61 25.68
C HIS A 236 2.16 -48.60 24.78
N THR A 237 2.65 -47.41 24.41
CA THR A 237 3.79 -47.24 23.50
C THR A 237 5.07 -46.81 24.23
N ASN A 238 4.96 -46.41 25.50
CA ASN A 238 6.07 -46.18 26.44
C ASN A 238 6.21 -47.35 27.40
#